data_AF-X1JPK7-F1
#
_entry.id   AF-X1JPK7-F1
#
_cell.length_a   1.000
_cell.length_b   1.000
_cell.length_c   1.000
_cell.angle_alpha   90.00
_cell.angle_beta   90.00
_cell.angle_gamma   90.00
#
_symmetry.space_group_name_H-M   'P 1'
#
loop_
_entity.id
_entity.type
_entity.pdbx_description
1 polymer ?
#
loop_
_entity_poly.entity_id
_entity_poly.type
_entity_poly.pdbx_seq_one_letter_code
_entity_poly.pdbx_strand_id
1 'polypeptide(L)'
;CDTPLLYYARKSWFITTSIIKDKLLKSNSEINWYPDHIKYGRFGNWLENNIDWSLSRERYWGTPLPIWEDNSGHKICIGSLDELKKLAKHFPDELDLHRPYIDEIKLICPQCKNKLLYDPELLHDLKEGFHI
;
A
#
# COMPACT_ATOMS: atom_id res chain seq x y z
N CYS A 1 -2.14 4.78 22.29
CA CYS A 1 -1.26 3.98 23.17
C CYS A 1 0.06 4.73 23.27
N ASP A 2 0.69 4.72 24.44
CA ASP A 2 1.91 5.51 24.72
C ASP A 2 3.15 4.61 24.90
N THR A 3 3.11 3.42 24.32
CA THR A 3 4.22 2.47 24.39
C THR A 3 5.40 2.98 23.56
N PRO A 4 6.63 3.00 24.12
CA PRO A 4 7.82 3.42 23.38
C PRO A 4 8.06 2.58 22.13
N LEU A 5 8.51 3.22 21.06
CA LEU A 5 8.81 2.57 19.79
C LEU A 5 10.25 2.03 19.77
N LEU A 6 10.44 0.90 19.09
CA LEU A 6 11.73 0.26 18.85
C LEU A 6 11.96 0.13 17.34
N TYR A 7 13.13 0.57 16.86
CA TYR A 7 13.55 0.32 15.49
C TYR A 7 13.90 -1.15 15.31
N TYR A 8 13.27 -1.81 14.36
CA TYR A 8 13.43 -3.24 14.12
C TYR A 8 13.35 -3.53 12.63
N ALA A 9 14.27 -4.37 12.13
CA ALA A 9 14.27 -4.77 10.72
C ALA A 9 13.16 -5.79 10.47
N ARG A 10 12.24 -5.47 9.54
CA ARG A 10 11.17 -6.37 9.08
C ARG A 10 10.98 -6.24 7.57
N LYS A 11 10.36 -7.26 6.97
CA LYS A 11 9.77 -7.11 5.64
C LYS A 11 8.64 -6.07 5.75
N SER A 12 8.61 -5.12 4.83
CA SER A 12 7.54 -4.12 4.73
C SER A 12 7.54 -3.55 3.32
N TRP A 13 6.36 -3.13 2.86
CA TRP A 13 6.17 -2.42 1.60
C TRP A 13 6.38 -0.93 1.78
N PHE A 14 7.11 -0.33 0.85
CA PHE A 14 7.39 1.09 0.81
C PHE A 14 6.97 1.68 -0.53
N ILE A 15 6.46 2.91 -0.49
CA ILE A 15 6.34 3.76 -1.68
C ILE A 15 7.58 4.63 -1.72
N THR A 16 8.33 4.56 -2.83
CA THR A 16 9.52 5.39 -3.05
C THR A 16 9.12 6.83 -3.32
N THR A 17 8.75 7.57 -2.28
CA THR A 17 8.37 8.99 -2.38
C THR A 17 9.59 9.90 -2.54
N SER A 18 10.79 9.41 -2.16
CA SER A 18 12.05 10.14 -2.33
C SER A 18 12.33 10.56 -3.78
N ILE A 19 11.99 9.74 -4.78
CA ILE A 19 12.22 10.05 -6.19
C ILE A 19 11.36 11.20 -6.73
N ILE A 20 10.26 11.54 -6.06
CA ILE A 20 9.35 12.63 -6.46
C ILE A 20 9.44 13.85 -5.52
N LYS A 21 10.43 13.89 -4.61
CA LYS A 21 10.62 14.95 -3.62
C LYS A 21 10.57 16.35 -4.22
N ASP A 22 11.31 16.58 -5.31
CA ASP A 22 11.36 17.91 -5.96
C ASP A 22 9.99 18.32 -6.53
N LYS A 23 9.21 17.36 -7.04
CA LYS A 23 7.85 17.61 -7.50
C LYS A 23 6.93 17.97 -6.34
N LEU A 24 7.05 17.28 -5.20
CA LEU A 24 6.28 17.58 -3.99
C LEU A 24 6.58 19.00 -3.47
N LEU A 25 7.86 19.40 -3.44
CA LEU A 25 8.27 20.75 -3.05
C LEU A 25 7.73 21.82 -4.01
N LYS A 26 7.80 21.57 -5.32
CA LYS A 26 7.24 22.47 -6.33
C LYS A 26 5.74 22.63 -6.16
N SER A 27 5.00 21.52 -6.07
CA SER A 27 3.54 21.56 -5.84
C SER A 27 3.20 22.27 -4.54
N ASN A 28 3.97 22.07 -3.47
CA ASN A 28 3.77 22.76 -2.20
C ASN A 28 3.90 24.30 -2.32
N SER A 29 4.77 24.79 -3.21
CA SER A 29 4.94 26.24 -3.43
C SER A 29 3.70 26.91 -4.03
N GLU A 30 2.94 26.17 -4.84
CA GLU A 30 1.72 26.63 -5.53
C GLU A 30 0.50 26.65 -4.58
N ILE A 31 0.52 25.88 -3.49
CA ILE A 31 -0.58 25.83 -2.51
C ILE A 31 -0.66 27.13 -1.71
N ASN A 32 -1.84 27.68 -1.51
CA ASN A 32 -2.04 28.81 -0.59
C ASN A 32 -2.24 28.30 0.84
N TRP A 33 -1.19 28.33 1.64
CA TRP A 33 -1.22 27.88 3.04
C TRP A 33 -1.68 28.99 3.97
N TYR A 34 -2.52 28.66 4.94
CA TYR A 34 -2.84 29.57 6.04
C TYR A 34 -2.59 28.87 7.37
N PRO A 35 -1.69 29.39 8.23
CA PRO A 35 -0.82 30.55 8.02
C PRO A 35 0.38 30.29 7.07
N ASP A 36 0.86 31.34 6.41
CA ASP A 36 1.88 31.28 5.34
C ASP A 36 3.18 30.56 5.73
N HIS A 37 3.62 30.74 6.97
CA HIS A 37 4.87 30.16 7.46
C HIS A 37 4.86 28.62 7.47
N ILE A 38 3.70 27.96 7.32
CA ILE A 38 3.63 26.50 7.21
C ILE A 38 4.22 26.01 5.88
N LYS A 39 4.05 26.78 4.80
CA LYS A 39 4.51 26.44 3.45
C LYS A 39 6.00 26.14 3.41
N TYR A 40 6.81 27.06 3.93
CA TYR A 40 8.27 26.95 3.96
C TYR A 40 8.81 26.52 5.32
N GLY A 41 7.97 26.48 6.36
CA GLY A 41 8.33 26.01 7.70
C GLY A 41 7.96 24.55 7.88
N ARG A 42 6.98 24.26 8.74
CA ARG A 42 6.68 22.90 9.22
C ARG A 42 6.50 21.87 8.10
N PHE A 43 5.72 22.19 7.06
CA PHE A 43 5.45 21.24 5.99
C PHE A 43 6.55 21.22 4.93
N GLY A 44 7.09 22.39 4.56
CA GLY A 44 8.24 22.50 3.67
C GLY A 44 9.45 21.71 4.18
N ASN A 45 9.86 21.93 5.43
CA ASN A 45 10.97 21.22 6.06
C ASN A 45 10.72 19.70 6.16
N TRP A 46 9.46 19.28 6.31
CA TRP A 46 9.10 17.86 6.32
C TRP A 46 9.29 17.23 4.94
N LEU A 47 8.86 17.91 3.86
CA LEU A 47 9.09 17.47 2.49
C LEU A 47 10.59 17.48 2.12
N GLU A 48 11.36 18.45 2.61
CA GLU A 48 12.81 18.50 2.42
C GLU A 48 13.54 17.31 3.05
N ASN A 49 12.97 16.70 4.08
CA ASN A 49 13.51 15.51 4.74
C ASN A 49 12.66 14.27 4.48
N ASN A 50 11.92 14.25 3.36
CA ASN A 50 11.02 13.15 3.03
C ASN A 50 11.79 11.82 2.91
N ILE A 51 11.30 10.81 3.63
CA ILE A 51 11.77 9.43 3.61
C ILE A 51 10.69 8.60 2.90
N ASP A 52 11.10 7.50 2.27
CA ASP A 52 10.18 6.56 1.65
C ASP A 52 9.09 6.12 2.63
N TRP A 53 7.87 6.08 2.12
CA TRP A 53 6.70 5.90 2.96
C TRP A 53 6.44 4.42 3.19
N SER A 54 6.58 3.97 4.44
CA SER A 54 6.16 2.62 4.86
C SER A 54 4.64 2.47 4.78
N LEU A 55 4.21 1.71 3.78
CA LEU A 55 2.82 1.51 3.39
C LEU A 55 2.18 0.33 4.11
N SER A 56 2.91 -0.74 4.39
CA SER A 56 2.27 -1.96 4.90
C SER A 56 2.15 -2.03 6.42
N ARG A 57 1.11 -2.71 6.91
CA ARG A 57 0.86 -2.95 8.32
C ARG A 57 0.42 -4.39 8.57
N GLU A 58 1.01 -5.01 9.58
CA GLU A 58 0.56 -6.30 10.13
C GLU A 58 -0.65 -6.05 11.04
N ARG A 59 -1.85 -6.02 10.47
CA ARG A 59 -3.12 -5.84 11.18
C ARG A 59 -4.16 -6.81 10.64
N TYR A 60 -5.28 -6.93 11.35
CA TYR A 60 -6.42 -7.76 10.95
C TYR A 60 -7.54 -6.96 10.26
N TRP A 61 -7.68 -5.68 10.59
CA TRP A 61 -8.72 -4.80 10.04
C TRP A 61 -8.08 -3.61 9.32
N GLY A 62 -8.47 -3.40 8.08
CA GLY A 62 -7.89 -2.40 7.17
C GLY A 62 -8.07 -2.84 5.71
N THR A 63 -7.64 -1.99 4.78
CA THR A 63 -7.72 -2.33 3.35
C THR A 63 -6.61 -3.32 3.00
N PRO A 64 -6.91 -4.50 2.44
CA PRO A 64 -5.88 -5.44 2.01
C PRO A 64 -4.99 -4.88 0.90
N LEU A 65 -3.69 -5.17 0.98
CA LEU A 65 -2.74 -4.82 -0.07
C LEU A 65 -2.95 -5.77 -1.26
N PRO A 66 -3.29 -5.30 -2.47
CA PRO A 66 -3.73 -6.19 -3.55
C PRO A 66 -2.54 -6.86 -4.27
N ILE A 67 -1.69 -7.56 -3.53
CA ILE A 67 -0.47 -8.20 -4.03
C ILE A 67 -0.54 -9.70 -3.79
N TRP A 68 -0.19 -10.46 -4.83
CA TRP A 68 -0.04 -11.91 -4.78
C TRP A 68 1.38 -12.30 -5.17
N GLU A 69 1.97 -13.26 -4.47
CA GLU A 69 3.36 -13.72 -4.62
C GLU A 69 3.41 -15.24 -4.87
N ASP A 70 4.32 -15.71 -5.72
CA ASP A 70 4.62 -17.14 -5.88
C ASP A 70 5.87 -17.55 -5.09
N ASN A 71 6.14 -18.86 -5.04
CA ASN A 71 7.30 -19.40 -4.31
C ASN A 71 8.66 -18.97 -4.90
N SER A 72 8.70 -18.40 -6.11
CA SER A 72 9.93 -17.88 -6.73
C SER A 72 10.17 -16.40 -6.40
N GLY A 73 9.22 -15.75 -5.71
CA GLY A 73 9.27 -14.33 -5.37
C GLY A 73 8.66 -13.42 -6.44
N HIS A 74 8.07 -13.98 -7.50
CA HIS A 74 7.35 -13.22 -8.51
C HIS A 74 6.05 -12.68 -7.92
N LYS A 75 5.80 -11.38 -8.11
CA LYS A 75 4.66 -10.67 -7.53
C LYS A 75 3.80 -10.04 -8.62
N ILE A 76 2.49 -10.07 -8.42
CA ILE A 76 1.53 -9.34 -9.23
C ILE A 76 0.70 -8.41 -8.35
N CYS A 77 0.38 -7.24 -8.85
CA CYS A 77 -0.52 -6.28 -8.22
C CYS A 77 -1.83 -6.28 -8.99
N ILE A 78 -2.95 -6.46 -8.29
CA ILE A 78 -4.29 -6.48 -8.89
C ILE A 78 -4.91 -5.09 -8.74
N GLY A 79 -5.22 -4.45 -9.86
CA GLY A 79 -5.73 -3.08 -9.88
C GLY A 79 -7.25 -2.98 -9.93
N SER A 80 -7.98 -4.08 -10.07
CA SER A 80 -9.45 -4.06 -10.16
C SER A 80 -10.09 -5.41 -9.85
N LEU A 81 -11.38 -5.37 -9.51
CA LEU A 81 -12.21 -6.57 -9.35
C LEU A 81 -12.31 -7.43 -10.61
N ASP A 82 -12.36 -6.80 -11.78
CA ASP A 82 -12.43 -7.51 -13.06
C ASP A 82 -11.13 -8.28 -13.34
N GLU A 83 -9.98 -7.70 -12.99
CA GLU A 83 -8.69 -8.37 -13.09
C GLU A 83 -8.61 -9.54 -12.09
N LEU A 84 -9.06 -9.33 -10.85
CA LEU A 84 -9.11 -10.38 -9.83
C LEU A 84 -9.93 -11.57 -10.31
N LYS A 85 -11.14 -11.31 -10.82
CA LYS A 85 -12.07 -12.35 -11.30
C LYS A 85 -11.51 -13.16 -12.47
N LYS A 86 -10.73 -12.53 -13.37
CA LYS A 86 -10.09 -13.22 -14.50
C LYS A 86 -8.97 -14.16 -14.08
N LEU A 87 -8.23 -13.81 -13.04
CA LEU A 87 -7.04 -14.55 -12.59
C LEU A 87 -7.34 -15.54 -11.45
N ALA A 88 -8.45 -15.34 -10.74
CA ALA A 88 -8.88 -16.19 -9.65
C ALA A 88 -9.21 -17.60 -10.13
N LYS A 89 -8.65 -18.61 -9.46
CA LYS A 89 -9.00 -20.01 -9.72
C LYS A 89 -10.44 -20.32 -9.31
N HIS A 90 -10.89 -19.70 -8.23
CA HIS A 90 -12.24 -19.76 -7.72
C HIS A 90 -12.60 -18.36 -7.23
N PHE A 91 -13.76 -17.86 -7.64
CA PHE A 91 -14.28 -16.56 -7.25
C PHE A 91 -15.58 -16.79 -6.49
N PRO A 92 -15.69 -16.33 -5.23
CA PRO A 92 -16.86 -16.59 -4.40
C PRO A 92 -18.11 -15.87 -4.94
N ASP A 93 -19.29 -16.44 -4.71
CA ASP A 93 -20.57 -15.86 -5.10
C ASP A 93 -20.90 -14.61 -4.26
N GLU A 94 -20.57 -14.64 -2.97
CA GLU A 94 -20.62 -13.48 -2.07
C GLU A 94 -19.21 -12.92 -1.91
N LEU A 95 -19.01 -11.69 -2.40
CA LEU A 95 -17.70 -11.05 -2.43
C LEU A 95 -17.48 -10.20 -1.19
N ASP A 96 -16.59 -10.65 -0.30
CA ASP A 96 -15.98 -9.82 0.73
C ASP A 96 -14.48 -9.72 0.46
N LEU A 97 -13.99 -8.50 0.24
CA LEU A 97 -12.57 -8.23 0.01
C LEU A 97 -11.78 -8.05 1.31
N HIS A 98 -12.42 -8.07 2.48
CA HIS A 98 -11.70 -7.95 3.74
C HIS A 98 -11.05 -9.28 4.13
N ARG A 99 -10.04 -9.19 5.00
CA ARG A 99 -9.53 -10.37 5.69
C ARG A 99 -10.60 -10.89 6.64
N PRO A 100 -10.78 -12.23 6.76
CA PRO A 100 -9.91 -13.28 6.22
C PRO A 100 -10.21 -13.74 4.79
N TYR A 101 -11.33 -13.32 4.18
CA TYR A 101 -11.85 -13.92 2.94
C TYR A 101 -10.92 -13.75 1.73
N ILE A 102 -10.28 -12.59 1.59
CA ILE A 102 -9.33 -12.34 0.50
C ILE A 102 -8.09 -13.25 0.56
N ASP A 103 -7.70 -13.70 1.75
CA ASP A 103 -6.56 -14.61 1.95
C ASP A 103 -6.80 -15.98 1.27
N GLU A 104 -8.07 -16.36 1.05
CA GLU A 104 -8.46 -17.62 0.42
C GLU A 104 -8.41 -17.58 -1.11
N ILE A 105 -8.39 -16.38 -1.70
CA ILE A 105 -8.40 -16.18 -3.15
C ILE A 105 -7.01 -16.49 -3.72
N LYS A 106 -6.91 -17.62 -4.43
CA LYS A 106 -5.68 -18.07 -5.09
C LYS A 106 -5.73 -17.72 -6.57
N LEU A 107 -4.66 -17.10 -7.06
CA LEU A 107 -4.53 -16.71 -8.46
C LEU A 107 -3.63 -17.68 -9.22
N ILE A 108 -3.81 -17.72 -10.54
CA ILE A 108 -2.88 -18.39 -11.46
C ILE A 108 -2.14 -17.32 -12.24
N CYS A 109 -0.80 -17.30 -12.13
CA CYS A 109 0.01 -16.34 -12.86
C CYS A 109 -0.16 -16.54 -14.37
N PRO A 110 -0.49 -15.49 -15.15
CA PRO A 110 -0.66 -15.60 -16.59
C PRO A 110 0.65 -15.97 -17.30
N GLN A 111 1.81 -15.56 -16.75
CA GLN A 111 3.13 -15.73 -17.35
C GLN A 111 3.75 -17.10 -17.03
N CYS A 112 3.87 -17.45 -15.74
CA CYS A 112 4.55 -18.67 -15.32
C CYS A 112 3.62 -19.86 -15.02
N LYS A 113 2.29 -19.65 -15.05
CA LYS A 113 1.26 -20.65 -14.67
C LYS A 113 1.35 -21.17 -13.24
N ASN A 114 2.23 -20.60 -12.42
CA ASN A 114 2.32 -20.92 -10.99
C ASN A 114 1.10 -20.39 -10.23
N LYS A 115 0.84 -21.03 -9.09
CA LYS A 115 -0.13 -20.53 -8.11
C LYS A 115 0.49 -19.36 -7.36
N LEU A 116 -0.26 -18.28 -7.24
CA LEU A 116 0.10 -17.13 -6.43
C LEU A 116 -0.76 -17.11 -5.16
N LEU A 117 -0.13 -16.81 -4.03
CA LEU A 117 -0.76 -16.65 -2.73
C LEU A 117 -0.82 -15.17 -2.36
N TYR A 118 -1.87 -14.79 -1.66
CA TYR A 118 -2.07 -13.41 -1.20
C TYR A 118 -1.01 -13.01 -0.15
N ASP A 119 -0.49 -11.78 -0.23
CA ASP A 119 0.39 -11.20 0.79
C ASP A 119 -0.46 -10.68 1.97
N PRO A 120 -0.34 -11.24 3.20
CA PRO A 120 -1.25 -10.96 4.31
C PRO A 120 -1.12 -9.54 4.89
N GLU A 121 -0.21 -8.71 4.39
CA GLU A 121 -0.05 -7.33 4.82
C GLU A 121 -1.24 -6.45 4.39
N LEU A 122 -1.62 -5.51 5.25
CA LEU A 122 -2.67 -4.53 4.97
C LEU A 122 -2.05 -3.17 4.62
N LEU A 123 -2.78 -2.37 3.85
CA LEU A 123 -2.46 -0.97 3.62
C LEU A 123 -2.51 -0.19 4.94
N HIS A 124 -1.60 0.77 5.08
CA HIS A 124 -1.63 1.74 6.14
C HIS A 124 -2.84 2.65 5.98
N ASP A 125 -3.70 2.67 7.00
CA ASP A 125 -4.86 3.57 7.03
C ASP A 125 -4.39 5.03 7.00
N LEU A 126 -4.60 5.69 5.87
CA LEU A 126 -4.78 7.13 5.83
C LEU A 126 -6.26 7.42 6.09
N LYS A 127 -6.57 8.57 6.68
CA LYS A 127 -7.97 8.96 6.97
C LYS A 127 -8.87 9.02 5.73
N GLU A 128 -8.30 8.97 4.54
CA GLU A 128 -9.00 8.76 3.28
C GLU A 128 -8.56 7.42 2.70
N GLY A 129 -9.49 6.47 2.61
CA GLY A 129 -9.24 5.10 2.22
C GLY A 129 -8.85 4.98 0.74
N PHE A 130 -7.96 4.05 0.43
CA PHE A 130 -7.76 3.58 -0.94
C PHE A 130 -8.84 2.54 -1.22
N HIS A 131 -9.78 2.87 -2.11
CA HIS A 131 -10.77 1.91 -2.59
C HIS A 131 -10.20 1.20 -3.82
N ILE A 132 -10.22 -0.14 -3.79
CA ILE A 132 -9.93 -1.01 -4.93
C ILE A 132 -11.17 -1.10 -5.81
#